data_AF-A0A7V4T509-F1
#
_entry.id   AF-A0A7V4T509-F1
#
_cell.length_a   1.000
_cell.length_b   1.000
_cell.length_c   1.000
_cell.angle_alpha   90.00
_cell.angle_beta   90.00
_cell.angle_gamma   90.00
#
_symmetry.space_group_name_H-M   'P 1'
#
loop_
_entity.id
_entity.type
_entity.pdbx_description
1 polymer ?
#
loop_
_entity_poly.entity_id
_entity_poly.type
_entity_poly.pdbx_seq_one_letter_code
_entity_poly.pdbx_strand_id
1 'polypeptide(L)' 'MNKTQLRKIKKAILKKETLAFDQLTKKQKVELFEFSERYKKFLDQSKTEREAAKQIVHAAKNKGFVDIDSLAIKNTK' A
#
# COMPACT_ATOMS: atom_id res chain seq x y z
N MET A 1 15.15 7.01 43.32
CA MET A 1 14.66 7.57 42.04
C MET A 1 13.16 7.81 42.14
N ASN A 2 12.69 9.04 41.95
CA ASN A 2 11.27 9.42 42.18
C ASN A 2 10.38 9.07 40.96
N LYS A 3 9.09 8.74 41.16
CA LYS A 3 8.11 8.42 40.09
C LYS A 3 8.02 9.54 39.05
N THR A 4 8.18 10.80 39.46
CA THR A 4 8.22 11.98 38.58
C THR A 4 9.45 12.00 37.68
N GLN A 5 10.63 11.62 38.20
CA GLN A 5 11.87 11.54 37.42
C GLN A 5 11.78 10.42 36.38
N LEU A 6 11.24 9.25 36.76
CA LEU A 6 10.96 8.14 35.86
C LEU A 6 10.06 8.53 34.69
N ARG A 7 8.99 9.28 34.97
CA ARG A 7 8.07 9.78 33.92
C ARG A 7 8.76 10.76 32.95
N LYS A 8 9.66 11.62 33.44
CA LYS A 8 10.44 12.54 32.58
C LYS A 8 11.38 11.77 31.65
N ILE A 9 12.15 10.84 32.19
CA ILE A 9 13.07 10.00 31.42
C ILE A 9 12.30 9.19 30.37
N LYS A 10 11.18 8.58 30.77
CA LYS A 10 10.31 7.82 29.87
C LYS A 10 9.82 8.66 28.68
N LYS A 11 9.42 9.91 28.92
CA LYS A 11 8.97 10.83 27.84
C LYS A 11 10.11 11.34 26.96
N ALA A 12 11.32 11.49 27.50
CA ALA A 12 12.48 11.96 26.75
C ALA A 12 13.05 10.88 25.83
N ILE A 13 12.98 9.61 26.26
CA ILE A 13 13.57 8.48 25.53
C ILE A 13 12.55 7.81 24.60
N LEU A 14 11.30 7.63 25.04
CA LEU A 14 10.31 6.93 24.22
C LEU A 14 9.66 7.87 23.21
N LYS A 15 9.66 7.44 21.95
CA LYS A 15 8.80 8.02 20.92
C LYS A 15 7.34 7.87 21.37
N LYS A 16 6.59 8.97 21.32
CA LYS A 16 5.15 8.94 21.59
C LYS A 16 4.47 8.10 20.51
N GLU A 17 3.81 7.02 20.92
CA GLU A 17 2.96 6.23 20.04
C GLU A 17 1.69 7.05 19.74
N THR A 18 1.60 7.56 18.51
CA THR A 18 0.39 8.20 18.00
C THR A 18 -0.26 7.26 16.98
N LEU A 19 -1.58 7.14 17.04
CA LEU A 19 -2.32 6.33 16.08
C LEU A 19 -2.11 6.90 14.67
N ALA A 20 -1.89 6.03 13.68
CA ALA A 20 -1.64 6.46 12.31
C ALA A 20 -2.84 7.23 11.73
N PHE A 21 -4.06 6.77 12.04
CA PHE A 21 -5.30 7.40 11.55
C PHE A 21 -5.53 8.82 12.10
N ASP A 22 -5.10 9.08 13.34
CA ASP A 22 -5.24 10.38 14.00
C ASP A 22 -4.29 11.43 13.44
N GLN A 23 -3.19 10.99 12.82
CA GLN A 23 -2.20 11.87 12.19
C GLN A 23 -2.59 12.28 10.76
N LEU A 24 -3.61 11.66 10.17
CA LEU A 24 -4.02 11.95 8.80
C LEU A 24 -4.84 13.23 8.72
N THR A 25 -4.50 14.06 7.74
CA THR A 25 -5.33 15.21 7.33
C THR A 25 -6.65 14.75 6.70
N LYS A 26 -7.64 15.66 6.62
CA LYS A 26 -8.91 15.36 5.95
C LYS A 26 -8.72 14.88 4.52
N LYS A 27 -7.80 15.50 3.76
CA LYS A 27 -7.48 15.09 2.38
C LYS A 27 -6.93 13.68 2.31
N GLN A 28 -5.95 13.36 3.17
CA GLN A 28 -5.36 12.02 3.22
C GLN A 28 -6.38 10.95 3.65
N LYS A 29 -7.35 11.29 4.50
CA LYS A 29 -8.44 10.37 4.85
C LYS A 29 -9.32 10.04 3.64
N VAL A 30 -9.63 11.03 2.79
CA VAL A 30 -10.37 10.79 1.55
C VAL A 30 -9.58 9.86 0.62
N GLU A 31 -8.30 10.17 0.37
CA GLU A 31 -7.42 9.34 -0.46
C GLU A 31 -7.27 7.91 0.08
N LEU A 32 -7.21 7.75 1.41
CA LEU A 32 -7.17 6.47 2.10
C LEU A 32 -8.44 5.65 1.82
N PHE A 33 -9.61 6.27 1.95
CA PHE A 33 -10.88 5.58 1.68
C PHE A 33 -11.01 5.20 0.20
N GLU A 34 -10.65 6.09 -0.72
CA GLU A 34 -10.64 5.77 -2.15
C GLU A 34 -9.69 4.62 -2.48
N PHE A 35 -8.50 4.59 -1.88
CA PHE A 35 -7.57 3.46 -2.00
C PHE A 35 -8.20 2.18 -1.45
N SER A 36 -8.84 2.25 -0.29
CA SER A 36 -9.50 1.08 0.33
C SER A 36 -10.61 0.51 -0.54
N GLU A 37 -11.40 1.37 -1.22
CA GLU A 37 -12.46 0.93 -2.12
C GLU A 37 -11.91 0.24 -3.37
N ARG A 38 -10.81 0.75 -3.93
CA ARG A 38 -10.10 0.07 -5.02
C ARG A 38 -9.52 -1.27 -4.58
N TYR A 39 -8.97 -1.34 -3.37
CA TYR A 39 -8.42 -2.57 -2.80
C TYR A 39 -9.50 -3.63 -2.59
N LYS A 40 -10.67 -3.26 -2.04
CA LYS A 40 -11.82 -4.17 -1.91
C LYS A 40 -12.24 -4.74 -3.26
N LYS A 41 -12.40 -3.88 -4.29
CA LYS A 41 -12.74 -4.32 -5.65
C LYS A 41 -11.73 -5.30 -6.23
N PHE A 42 -10.43 -5.06 -6.00
CA PHE A 42 -9.38 -5.99 -6.40
C PHE A 42 -9.54 -7.35 -5.71
N LEU A 43 -9.78 -7.38 -4.40
CA LEU A 43 -10.03 -8.62 -3.64
C LEU A 43 -11.30 -9.34 -4.07
N ASP A 44 -12.32 -8.61 -4.52
CA ASP A 44 -13.54 -9.22 -5.05
C ASP A 44 -13.33 -9.95 -6.37
N GLN A 45 -12.39 -9.47 -7.17
CA GLN A 45 -12.04 -10.05 -8.46
C GLN A 45 -10.89 -11.07 -8.40
N SER A 46 -10.24 -11.21 -7.24
CA SER A 46 -9.02 -11.98 -7.04
C SER A 46 -9.18 -13.01 -5.92
N LYS A 47 -10.16 -13.91 -6.05
CA LYS A 47 -10.45 -14.92 -5.01
C LYS A 47 -9.42 -16.05 -5.00
N THR A 48 -8.73 -16.27 -6.12
CA THR A 48 -7.62 -17.23 -6.25
C THR A 48 -6.34 -16.54 -6.72
N GLU A 49 -5.19 -17.19 -6.51
CA GLU A 49 -3.88 -16.68 -6.95
C GLU A 49 -3.84 -16.51 -8.48
N ARG A 50 -4.47 -17.41 -9.22
CA ARG A 50 -4.56 -17.32 -10.69
C ARG A 50 -5.37 -16.11 -11.14
N GLU A 51 -6.43 -15.77 -10.44
CA GLU A 51 -7.23 -14.57 -10.73
C GLU A 51 -6.47 -13.30 -10.36
N ALA A 52 -5.82 -13.28 -9.19
CA ALA A 52 -4.97 -12.16 -8.76
C ALA A 52 -3.87 -11.85 -9.79
N ALA A 53 -3.16 -12.89 -10.24
CA ALA A 53 -2.12 -12.76 -11.26
C ALA A 53 -2.68 -12.17 -12.57
N LYS A 54 -3.85 -12.64 -13.03
CA LYS A 54 -4.52 -12.08 -14.21
C LYS A 54 -4.89 -10.62 -14.04
N GLN A 55 -5.43 -10.22 -12.88
CA GLN A 55 -5.79 -8.84 -12.60
C GLN A 55 -4.56 -7.92 -12.57
N ILE A 56 -3.46 -8.36 -11.96
CA ILE A 56 -2.20 -7.60 -11.94
C ILE A 56 -1.65 -7.41 -13.35
N VAL A 57 -1.61 -8.47 -14.16
CA VAL A 57 -1.16 -8.38 -15.56
C VAL A 57 -2.06 -7.44 -16.37
N HIS A 58 -3.39 -7.50 -16.19
CA HIS A 58 -4.32 -6.60 -16.85
C HIS A 58 -4.09 -5.14 -16.44
N ALA A 59 -3.93 -4.87 -15.15
CA ALA A 59 -3.62 -3.53 -14.65
C ALA A 59 -2.27 -2.99 -15.18
N ALA A 60 -1.25 -3.85 -15.31
CA ALA A 60 0.03 -3.48 -15.90
C ALA A 60 -0.13 -3.13 -17.39
N LYS A 61 -0.82 -3.96 -18.17
CA LYS A 61 -1.09 -3.70 -19.60
C LYS A 61 -1.82 -2.38 -19.81
N ASN A 62 -2.81 -2.07 -18.97
CA ASN A 62 -3.54 -0.79 -19.04
C ASN A 62 -2.67 0.43 -18.74
N LYS A 63 -1.53 0.25 -18.04
CA LYS A 63 -0.52 1.29 -17.80
C LYS A 63 0.56 1.36 -18.89
N GLY A 64 0.40 0.61 -19.99
CA GLY A 64 1.34 0.59 -21.10
C GLY A 64 2.50 -0.39 -20.95
N PHE A 65 2.48 -1.27 -19.94
CA PHE A 65 3.46 -2.34 -19.84
C PHE A 65 3.20 -3.39 -20.93
N VAL A 66 4.28 -3.93 -21.49
CA VAL A 66 4.25 -4.95 -22.53
C VAL A 66 4.93 -6.22 -22.05
N ASP A 67 4.59 -7.33 -22.68
CA ASP A 67 5.20 -8.62 -22.38
C ASP A 67 6.66 -8.64 -22.87
N ILE A 68 7.58 -9.06 -22.01
CA ILE A 68 9.01 -9.11 -22.33
C ILE A 68 9.30 -10.09 -23.46
N ASP A 69 8.59 -11.22 -23.50
CA ASP A 69 8.78 -12.24 -24.53
C ASP A 69 8.34 -11.73 -25.90
N SER A 70 7.33 -10.85 -25.93
CA SER A 70 6.88 -10.19 -27.17
C SER A 70 7.93 -9.26 -27.79
N LEU A 71 8.86 -8.76 -26.98
CA LEU A 71 9.96 -7.91 -27.44
C LEU A 71 11.15 -8.75 -27.95
N ALA A 72 11.43 -9.89 -27.33
CA ALA A 72 12.50 -10.79 -27.74
C ALA A 72 12.32 -11.32 -29.18
N ILE A 73 11.06 -11.54 -29.60
CA ILE A 73 10.72 -12.00 -30.96
C ILE A 73 10.90 -10.89 -32.01
N LYS A 74 10.81 -9.60 -31.63
CA LYS A 74 10.99 -8.48 -32.58
C LYS A 74 12.44 -8.22 -32.96
N ASN A 75 13.40 -8.57 -32.10
CA ASN A 75 14.83 -8.30 -32.32
C ASN A 75 15.56 -9.41 -33.09
N THR A 76 14.86 -10.51 -33.43
CA THR A 76 15.42 -11.65 -34.17
C THR A 76 14.92 -11.73 -35.62
N LYS A 77 14.33 -10.64 -36.15
CA LYS A 77 13.97 -10.48 -37.57
C LYS A 77 14.73 -9.34 -38.22
#